data_AF-A0A3H6LK15-F1
#
_entry.id   AF-A0A3H6LK15-F1
#
_cell.length_a   1.000
_cell.length_b   1.000
_cell.length_c   1.000
_cell.angle_alpha   90.00
_cell.angle_beta   90.00
_cell.angle_gamma   90.00
#
_symmetry.space_group_name_H-M   'P 1'
#
loop_
_entity.id
_entity.type
_entity.pdbx_description
1 polymer ?
#
loop_
_entity_poly.entity_id
_entity_poly.type
_entity_poly.pdbx_seq_one_letter_code
_entity_poly.pdbx_strand_id
1 'polypeptide(L)'
;MNLSLSKGGLPASVKNRAWQYCQMAWRGVTSKKALSRLAALSPLLLLGVGQMANATDLLAGGKDDVKATFGADSFVMMCIIIAELIVGVAMYIRTKNLLILLGLVVVIVFTTVGLTFIN
;
A
#
# COMPACT_ATOMS: atom_id res chain seq x y z
N MET A 1 -9.24 -68.71 34.21
CA MET A 1 -9.23 -68.75 32.73
C MET A 1 -9.28 -67.32 32.21
N ASN A 2 -8.39 -67.04 31.26
CA ASN A 2 -8.46 -66.06 30.18
C ASN A 2 -8.65 -64.56 30.48
N LEU A 3 -7.57 -63.83 30.20
CA LEU A 3 -7.61 -62.48 29.67
C LEU A 3 -8.33 -62.48 28.32
N SER A 4 -9.29 -61.58 28.13
CA SER A 4 -9.82 -61.22 26.82
C SER A 4 -9.57 -59.74 26.57
N LEU A 5 -9.01 -59.48 25.40
CA LEU A 5 -8.45 -58.21 24.93
C LEU A 5 -9.46 -57.55 23.97
N SER A 6 -9.54 -56.22 24.05
CA SER A 6 -9.83 -55.28 22.96
C SER A 6 -11.28 -54.85 22.71
N LYS A 7 -11.54 -53.58 23.05
CA LYS A 7 -11.95 -52.58 22.06
C LYS A 7 -11.74 -51.18 22.61
N GLY A 8 -10.88 -50.39 21.96
CA GLY A 8 -10.80 -48.96 22.18
C GLY A 8 -12.16 -48.32 21.87
N GLY A 9 -12.75 -47.69 22.88
CA GLY A 9 -13.94 -46.84 22.77
C GLY A 9 -13.59 -45.45 23.25
N LEU A 10 -13.86 -44.45 22.40
CA LEU A 10 -13.55 -43.03 22.61
C LEU A 10 -14.02 -42.52 23.98
N PRO A 11 -13.25 -41.65 24.67
CA PRO A 11 -13.73 -41.03 25.90
C PRO A 11 -14.96 -40.17 25.61
N ALA A 12 -16.02 -40.41 26.38
CA ALA A 12 -17.28 -39.67 26.32
C ALA A 12 -17.06 -38.16 26.52
N SER A 13 -17.52 -37.38 25.53
CA SER A 13 -17.90 -35.96 25.56
C SER A 13 -17.28 -35.11 26.69
N VAL A 14 -16.08 -34.58 26.45
CA VAL A 14 -15.59 -33.39 27.16
C VAL A 14 -16.45 -32.22 26.69
N LYS A 15 -17.50 -31.90 27.46
CA LYS A 15 -18.32 -30.71 27.26
C LYS A 15 -17.40 -29.48 27.34
N ASN A 16 -17.07 -28.89 26.19
CA ASN A 16 -16.11 -27.81 26.06
C ASN A 16 -16.51 -26.60 26.90
N ARG A 17 -15.83 -26.38 28.04
CA ARG A 17 -15.98 -25.17 28.87
C ARG A 17 -15.78 -23.89 28.05
N ALA A 18 -14.92 -23.93 27.04
CA ALA A 18 -14.70 -22.86 26.07
C ALA A 18 -15.98 -22.45 25.32
N TRP A 19 -16.81 -23.41 24.94
CA TRP A 19 -18.08 -23.14 24.25
C TRP A 19 -19.07 -22.40 25.16
N GLN A 20 -19.05 -22.69 26.45
CA GLN A 20 -19.91 -21.99 27.42
C GLN A 20 -19.47 -20.54 27.63
N TYR A 21 -18.17 -20.25 27.67
CA TYR A 21 -17.67 -18.88 27.72
C TYR A 21 -18.05 -18.07 26.48
N CYS A 22 -17.89 -18.65 25.28
CA CYS A 22 -18.34 -18.02 24.05
C CYS A 22 -19.86 -17.75 24.05
N GLN A 23 -20.67 -18.69 24.56
CA GLN A 23 -22.11 -18.53 24.65
C GLN A 23 -22.54 -17.47 25.68
N MET A 24 -21.81 -17.31 26.78
CA MET A 24 -22.05 -16.23 27.77
C MET A 24 -21.68 -14.86 27.22
N ALA A 25 -20.56 -14.75 26.49
CA ALA A 25 -20.17 -13.51 25.81
C ALA A 25 -21.22 -13.08 24.77
N TRP A 26 -21.72 -14.03 23.98
CA TRP A 26 -22.72 -13.76 22.94
C TRP A 26 -24.09 -13.35 23.51
N ARG A 27 -24.49 -13.89 24.66
CA ARG A 27 -25.70 -13.46 25.39
C ARG A 27 -25.56 -12.07 26.04
N GLY A 28 -24.33 -11.65 26.37
CA GLY A 28 -24.05 -10.30 26.87
C GLY A 28 -24.26 -9.22 25.81
N VAL A 29 -23.86 -9.49 24.56
CA VAL A 29 -23.97 -8.56 23.43
C VAL A 29 -25.41 -8.38 22.95
N THR A 30 -26.27 -9.37 23.16
CA THR A 30 -27.69 -9.35 22.74
C THR A 30 -28.64 -8.74 23.79
N SER A 31 -28.11 -8.28 24.94
CA SER A 31 -28.92 -7.58 25.94
C SER A 31 -29.32 -6.19 25.46
N LYS A 32 -30.61 -5.84 25.57
CA LYS A 32 -31.19 -4.55 25.13
C LYS A 32 -30.43 -3.32 25.66
N LYS A 33 -29.83 -3.42 26.85
CA LYS A 33 -29.03 -2.36 27.50
C LYS A 33 -27.62 -2.20 26.91
N ALA A 34 -27.02 -3.30 26.42
CA ALA A 34 -25.71 -3.25 25.75
C ALA A 34 -25.87 -2.70 24.33
N LEU A 35 -26.92 -3.14 23.64
CA LEU A 35 -27.27 -2.66 22.31
C LEU A 35 -27.65 -1.17 22.31
N SER A 36 -28.36 -0.68 23.35
CA SER A 36 -28.65 0.76 23.47
C SER A 36 -27.41 1.62 23.70
N ARG A 37 -26.41 1.11 24.46
CA ARG A 37 -25.13 1.79 24.65
C ARG A 37 -24.28 1.81 23.37
N LEU A 38 -24.27 0.72 22.61
CA LEU A 38 -23.62 0.66 21.30
C LEU A 38 -24.32 1.56 20.27
N ALA A 39 -25.65 1.61 20.28
CA ALA A 39 -26.43 2.51 19.44
C ALA A 39 -26.16 3.98 19.79
N ALA A 40 -25.95 4.32 21.06
CA ALA A 40 -25.57 5.68 21.47
C ALA A 40 -24.13 6.07 21.07
N LEU A 41 -23.24 5.11 20.83
CA LEU A 41 -21.90 5.35 20.26
C LEU A 41 -21.92 5.51 18.74
N SER A 42 -23.00 5.08 18.07
CA SER A 42 -23.13 5.14 16.60
C SER A 42 -23.08 6.56 16.02
N PRO A 43 -23.70 7.61 16.62
CA PRO A 43 -23.64 8.96 16.08
C PRO A 43 -22.26 9.58 16.31
N LEU A 44 -21.56 9.20 17.38
CA LEU A 44 -20.19 9.65 17.67
C LEU A 44 -19.20 9.07 16.66
N LEU A 45 -19.40 7.80 16.29
CA LEU A 45 -18.61 7.11 15.27
C LEU A 45 -18.88 7.69 13.88
N LEU A 46 -20.13 8.04 13.57
CA LEU A 46 -20.48 8.75 12.33
C LEU A 46 -19.90 10.17 12.28
N LEU A 47 -19.93 10.92 13.38
CA LEU A 47 -19.31 12.25 13.45
C LEU A 47 -17.78 12.15 13.29
N GLY A 48 -17.13 11.16 13.89
CA GLY A 48 -15.69 10.92 13.75
C GLY A 48 -15.27 10.58 12.31
N VAL A 49 -16.10 9.82 11.60
CA VAL A 49 -15.89 9.52 10.17
C VAL A 49 -16.14 10.75 9.30
N GLY A 50 -17.12 11.60 9.64
CA GLY A 50 -17.40 12.85 8.95
C GLY A 50 -16.27 13.88 9.04
N GLN A 51 -15.45 13.85 10.10
CA GLN A 51 -14.24 14.67 10.22
C GLN A 51 -13.05 14.13 9.42
N MET A 52 -13.13 12.90 8.90
CA MET A 52 -12.14 12.30 7.98
C MET A 52 -12.54 12.42 6.51
N ALA A 53 -13.68 13.05 6.20
CA ALA A 53 -14.03 13.44 4.84
C ALA A 53 -13.22 14.68 4.43
N ASN A 54 -11.90 14.49 4.28
CA ASN A 54 -11.07 15.45 3.56
C ASN A 54 -11.55 15.43 2.11
N ALA A 55 -12.04 16.55 1.60
CA ALA A 55 -12.44 16.70 0.21
C ALA A 55 -11.19 16.74 -0.69
N THR A 56 -10.46 15.63 -0.74
CA THR A 56 -9.37 15.41 -1.70
C THR A 56 -10.01 15.22 -3.06
N ASP A 57 -9.72 16.16 -3.97
CA ASP A 57 -10.08 16.06 -5.39
C ASP A 57 -9.66 14.69 -5.94
N LEU A 58 -10.62 13.95 -6.50
CA LEU A 58 -10.40 12.60 -7.01
C LEU A 58 -9.38 12.58 -8.16
N LEU A 59 -9.20 13.70 -8.86
CA LEU A 59 -8.19 13.86 -9.92
C LEU A 59 -6.82 14.33 -9.40
N ALA A 60 -6.69 14.70 -8.12
CA ALA A 60 -5.40 15.11 -7.56
C ALA A 60 -4.38 13.96 -7.56
N GLY A 61 -4.83 12.71 -7.31
CA GLY A 61 -3.97 11.54 -7.31
C GLY A 61 -3.30 11.27 -8.67
N GLY A 62 -3.96 11.62 -9.78
CA GLY A 62 -3.40 11.46 -11.12
C GLY A 62 -2.17 12.34 -11.37
N LYS A 63 -2.10 13.54 -10.77
CA LYS A 63 -0.93 14.41 -10.89
C LYS A 63 0.27 13.84 -10.13
N ASP A 64 0.03 13.27 -8.95
CA ASP A 64 1.07 12.65 -8.13
C ASP A 64 1.63 11.37 -8.77
N ASP A 65 0.77 10.55 -9.40
CA ASP A 65 1.19 9.35 -10.12
C ASP A 65 2.04 9.67 -11.36
N VAL A 66 1.69 10.73 -12.10
CA VAL A 66 2.49 11.22 -13.24
C VAL A 66 3.85 11.73 -12.76
N LYS A 67 3.89 12.46 -11.64
CA LYS A 67 5.13 12.94 -11.05
C LYS A 67 5.99 11.80 -10.52
N ALA A 68 5.41 10.74 -9.97
CA ALA A 68 6.14 9.55 -9.57
C ALA A 68 6.76 8.79 -10.77
N THR A 69 6.11 8.84 -11.93
CA THR A 69 6.54 8.14 -13.15
C THR A 69 7.58 8.90 -13.97
N PHE A 70 7.46 10.24 -14.04
CA PHE A 70 8.30 11.10 -14.88
C PHE A 70 9.15 12.11 -14.10
N GLY A 71 9.14 12.06 -12.76
CA GLY A 71 9.92 12.92 -11.89
C GLY A 71 11.44 12.70 -11.97
N ALA A 72 12.19 13.54 -11.26
CA ALA A 72 13.65 13.59 -11.33
C ALA A 72 14.32 12.25 -10.94
N ASP A 73 13.78 11.57 -9.92
CA ASP A 73 14.26 10.29 -9.42
C ASP A 73 13.54 9.08 -10.05
N SER A 74 12.77 9.29 -11.12
CA SER A 74 12.02 8.22 -11.76
C SER A 74 12.88 7.35 -12.68
N PHE A 75 12.50 6.08 -12.83
CA PHE A 75 13.17 5.14 -13.72
C PHE A 75 13.26 5.64 -15.18
N VAL A 76 12.22 6.32 -15.66
CA VAL A 76 12.21 6.91 -17.01
C VAL A 76 13.33 7.93 -17.18
N MET A 77 13.54 8.81 -16.20
CA MET A 77 14.62 9.80 -16.25
C MET A 77 16.00 9.15 -16.20
N MET A 78 16.18 8.12 -15.37
CA MET A 78 17.41 7.33 -15.36
C MET A 78 17.71 6.72 -16.74
N CYS A 79 16.71 6.14 -17.41
CA CYS A 79 16.88 5.57 -18.74
C CYS A 79 17.29 6.61 -19.78
N ILE A 80 16.69 7.80 -19.77
CA ILE A 80 17.02 8.89 -20.70
C ILE A 80 18.48 9.31 -20.55
N ILE A 81 18.94 9.52 -19.31
CA ILE A 81 20.32 9.95 -19.04
C ILE A 81 21.32 8.86 -19.46
N ILE A 82 21.04 7.59 -19.18
CA ILE A 82 21.91 6.47 -19.61
C ILE A 82 21.95 6.36 -21.13
N ALA A 83 20.81 6.50 -21.81
CA ALA A 83 20.77 6.44 -23.27
C ALA A 83 21.60 7.56 -23.91
N GLU A 84 21.45 8.80 -23.42
CA GLU A 84 22.24 9.94 -23.90
C GLU A 84 23.73 9.72 -23.67
N LEU A 85 24.11 9.18 -22.51
CA LEU A 85 25.52 8.88 -22.21
C LEU A 85 26.09 7.83 -23.18
N ILE A 86 25.36 6.75 -23.44
CA ILE A 86 25.82 5.69 -24.37
C ILE A 86 25.96 6.26 -25.79
N VAL A 87 24.96 6.98 -26.27
CA VAL A 87 24.94 7.56 -27.63
C VAL A 87 26.01 8.64 -27.78
N GLY A 88 26.16 9.51 -26.80
CA GLY A 88 27.17 10.57 -26.77
C GLY A 88 28.59 10.01 -26.80
N VAL A 89 28.89 9.00 -25.97
CA VAL A 89 30.20 8.33 -25.98
C VAL A 89 30.45 7.58 -27.29
N ALA A 90 29.46 6.85 -27.81
CA ALA A 90 29.59 6.12 -29.07
C ALA A 90 29.88 7.07 -30.26
N MET A 91 29.18 8.21 -30.33
CA MET A 91 29.43 9.22 -31.36
C MET A 91 30.76 9.96 -31.15
N TYR A 92 31.15 10.23 -29.90
CA TYR A 92 32.46 10.82 -29.60
C TYR A 92 33.60 9.94 -30.10
N ILE A 93 33.52 8.62 -29.89
CA ILE A 93 34.57 7.70 -30.36
C ILE A 93 34.74 7.78 -31.89
N ARG A 94 33.62 7.89 -32.63
CA ARG A 94 33.62 7.93 -34.10
C ARG A 94 34.06 9.28 -34.67
N THR A 95 33.58 10.38 -34.09
CA THR A 95 33.79 11.73 -34.64
C THR A 95 34.95 12.48 -34.01
N LYS A 96 35.39 12.04 -32.81
CA LYS A 96 36.38 12.70 -31.96
C LYS A 96 36.05 14.16 -31.62
N ASN A 97 34.79 14.56 -31.76
CA ASN A 97 34.34 15.91 -31.47
C ASN A 97 33.80 16.02 -30.05
N LEU A 98 34.48 16.82 -29.21
CA LEU A 98 34.11 17.04 -27.80
C LEU A 98 32.77 17.76 -27.63
N LEU A 99 32.28 18.49 -28.64
CA LEU A 99 30.99 19.18 -28.58
C LEU A 99 29.81 18.21 -28.44
N ILE A 100 29.97 16.94 -28.82
CA ILE A 100 28.92 15.93 -28.68
C ILE A 100 28.70 15.57 -27.20
N LEU A 101 29.75 15.59 -26.37
CA LEU A 101 29.64 15.32 -24.94
C LEU A 101 28.95 16.48 -24.19
N LEU A 102 28.96 17.68 -24.77
CA LEU A 102 28.20 18.82 -24.25
C LEU A 102 26.69 18.55 -24.29
N GLY A 103 26.22 17.68 -25.20
CA GLY A 103 24.83 17.22 -25.25
C GLY A 103 24.34 16.65 -23.92
N LEU A 104 25.18 15.88 -23.20
CA LEU A 104 24.84 15.34 -21.88
C LEU A 104 24.52 16.44 -20.87
N VAL A 105 25.32 17.52 -20.87
CA VAL A 105 25.12 18.66 -19.97
C VAL A 105 23.81 19.37 -20.29
N VAL A 106 23.52 19.56 -21.58
CA VAL A 106 22.26 20.18 -22.03
C VAL A 106 21.06 19.34 -21.59
N VAL A 107 21.12 18.02 -21.77
CA VAL A 107 20.02 17.13 -21.35
C VAL A 107 19.78 17.19 -19.85
N ILE A 108 20.84 17.18 -19.02
CA ILE A 108 20.70 17.28 -17.56
C ILE A 108 20.05 18.60 -17.14
N VAL A 109 20.50 19.73 -17.70
CA VAL A 109 19.91 21.04 -17.36
C VAL A 109 18.46 21.12 -17.86
N PHE A 110 18.21 20.64 -19.07
CA PHE A 110 16.87 20.65 -19.66
C PHE A 110 15.86 19.82 -18.86
N THR A 111 16.21 18.60 -18.45
CA THR A 111 15.31 17.77 -17.64
C THR A 111 15.11 18.36 -16.25
N THR A 112 16.18 18.87 -15.62
CA THR A 112 16.10 19.50 -14.28
C THR A 112 15.18 20.73 -14.30
N VAL A 113 15.39 21.65 -15.24
CA VAL A 113 14.57 22.87 -15.35
C VAL A 113 13.17 22.55 -15.88
N GLY A 114 13.03 21.65 -16.86
CA GLY A 114 11.74 21.25 -17.41
C GLY A 114 10.80 20.67 -16.35
N LEU A 115 11.31 19.83 -15.46
CA LEU A 115 10.52 19.27 -14.37
C LEU A 115 10.09 20.30 -13.32
N THR A 116 10.82 21.42 -13.17
CA THR A 116 10.42 22.49 -12.25
C THR A 116 9.14 23.20 -12.68
N PHE A 117 8.76 23.16 -13.96
CA PHE A 117 7.51 23.75 -14.44
C PHE A 117 6.29 22.84 -14.27
N ILE A 118 6.51 21.55 -13.98
CA ILE A 118 5.45 20.55 -13.80
C ILE A 118 5.12 20.35 -12.31
N ASN A 119 6.11 20.54 -11.45
CA ASN A 119 6.01 20.46 -9.99
C ASN A 119 5.19 21.63 -9.42
#